data_AF-A0AAV8VH97-F1
#
_entry.id   AF-A0AAV8VH97-F1
#
_cell.length_a   1.000
_cell.length_b   1.000
_cell.length_c   1.000
_cell.angle_alpha   90.00
_cell.angle_beta   90.00
_cell.angle_gamma   90.00
#
_symmetry.space_group_name_H-M   'P 1'
#
loop_
_entity.id
_entity.type
_entity.pdbx_description
1 polymer ?
#
loop_
_entity_poly.entity_id
_entity_poly.type
_entity_poly.pdbx_seq_one_letter_code
_entity_poly.pdbx_strand_id
1 'polypeptide(L)'
;MARTSPRGAGAHLGLSLVLDAQVNDYYCSSTDSIGFKVILSNPIETPKVADFGSLLSPGIEARFSITPSVREATSSLRSISIQNRQCYFLNERRLLYYRYELFIS
;
A
#
# COMPACT_ATOMS: atom_id res chain seq x y z
N MET A 1 17.92 15.56 -0.07
CA MET A 1 17.08 14.39 -0.42
C MET A 1 16.92 14.41 -1.93
N ALA A 2 17.44 13.42 -2.65
CA ALA A 2 17.37 13.39 -4.10
C ALA A 2 15.95 12.98 -4.52
N ARG A 3 15.21 13.90 -5.14
CA ARG A 3 13.91 13.62 -5.76
C ARG A 3 14.18 12.84 -7.04
N THR A 4 14.11 11.51 -6.99
CA THR A 4 14.16 10.68 -8.19
C THR A 4 12.89 10.95 -9.00
N SER A 5 13.01 11.71 -10.08
CA SER A 5 11.93 11.83 -11.05
C SER A 5 11.72 10.46 -11.68
N PRO A 6 10.48 9.93 -11.74
CA PRO A 6 10.21 8.75 -12.55
C PRO A 6 10.62 9.06 -14.00
N ARG A 7 11.12 8.06 -14.73
CA ARG A 7 11.55 8.19 -16.14
C ARG A 7 10.40 8.56 -17.09
N GLY A 8 9.16 8.60 -16.59
CA GLY A 8 7.93 8.97 -17.27
C GLY A 8 6.73 8.40 -16.51
N ALA A 9 5.52 8.84 -16.86
CA ALA A 9 4.27 8.23 -16.40
C ALA A 9 3.51 7.66 -17.62
N GLY A 10 2.80 6.56 -17.43
CA GLY A 10 2.00 5.92 -18.48
C GLY A 10 1.90 4.41 -18.29
N ALA A 11 0.81 3.82 -18.81
CA ALA A 11 0.55 2.39 -18.65
C ALA A 11 1.70 1.49 -19.15
N HIS A 12 2.38 1.90 -20.23
CA HIS A 12 3.52 1.19 -20.82
C HIS A 12 4.82 1.26 -20.01
N LEU A 13 4.92 2.16 -19.02
CA LEU A 13 6.07 2.31 -18.12
C LEU A 13 5.77 1.80 -16.70
N GLY A 14 4.54 1.39 -16.45
CA GLY A 14 4.09 0.88 -15.16
C GLY A 14 4.24 -0.64 -15.05
N LEU A 15 3.55 -1.20 -14.06
CA LEU A 15 3.43 -2.64 -13.88
C LEU A 15 2.27 -3.17 -14.75
N SER A 16 2.57 -4.12 -15.62
CA SER A 16 1.57 -4.85 -16.41
C SER A 16 1.71 -6.34 -16.14
N LEU A 17 0.60 -6.98 -15.78
CA LEU A 17 0.54 -8.39 -15.41
C LEU A 17 -0.59 -9.06 -16.20
N VAL A 18 -0.33 -10.29 -16.65
CA VAL A 18 -1.37 -11.20 -17.11
C VAL A 18 -1.37 -12.37 -16.13
N LEU A 19 -2.51 -12.63 -15.50
CA LEU A 19 -2.65 -13.61 -14.43
C LEU A 19 -3.59 -14.72 -14.87
N ASP A 20 -3.21 -15.97 -14.63
CA ASP A 20 -4.10 -17.13 -14.75
C ASP A 20 -4.67 -17.45 -13.37
N ALA A 21 -6.00 -17.50 -13.26
CA ALA A 21 -6.68 -17.79 -12.01
C ALA A 21 -6.73 -19.28 -11.69
N GLN A 22 -6.34 -20.15 -12.64
CA GLN A 22 -6.35 -21.61 -12.50
C GLN A 22 -7.65 -22.15 -11.88
N VAL A 23 -8.79 -21.67 -12.38
CA VAL A 23 -10.12 -21.91 -11.78
C VAL A 23 -10.43 -23.41 -11.63
N ASN A 24 -9.93 -24.23 -12.55
CA ASN A 24 -10.13 -25.69 -12.52
C ASN A 24 -9.34 -26.40 -11.42
N ASP A 25 -8.25 -25.78 -10.94
CA ASP A 25 -7.40 -26.32 -9.86
C ASP A 25 -7.81 -25.75 -8.48
N TYR A 26 -8.91 -25.00 -8.42
CA TYR A 26 -9.39 -24.37 -7.20
C TYR A 26 -10.09 -25.40 -6.29
N TYR A 27 -9.33 -26.00 -5.37
CA TYR A 27 -9.82 -27.04 -4.46
C TYR A 27 -10.00 -26.51 -3.02
N CYS A 28 -11.16 -26.80 -2.40
CA CYS A 28 -11.46 -26.55 -0.98
C CYS A 28 -10.97 -25.20 -0.41
N SER A 29 -11.46 -24.09 -0.97
CA SER A 29 -11.22 -22.77 -0.39
C SER A 29 -12.28 -22.43 0.65
N SER A 30 -11.86 -21.76 1.74
CA SER A 30 -12.75 -21.12 2.71
C SER A 30 -13.36 -19.80 2.21
N THR A 31 -13.09 -19.43 0.97
CA THR A 31 -13.53 -18.17 0.33
C THR A 31 -14.32 -18.46 -0.93
N ASP A 32 -15.59 -18.03 -0.97
CA ASP A 32 -16.53 -18.20 -2.09
C ASP A 32 -16.30 -17.19 -3.23
N SER A 33 -15.06 -16.98 -3.67
CA SER A 33 -14.77 -16.02 -4.74
C SER A 33 -13.67 -16.50 -5.67
N ILE A 34 -13.92 -16.40 -6.97
CA ILE A 34 -12.96 -16.69 -8.04
C ILE A 34 -12.37 -15.36 -8.52
N GLY A 35 -11.03 -15.24 -8.51
CA GLY A 35 -10.33 -14.06 -8.97
C GLY A 35 -9.10 -13.71 -8.12
N PHE A 36 -8.73 -12.44 -8.13
CA PHE A 36 -7.52 -11.94 -7.48
C PHE A 36 -7.84 -10.84 -6.48
N LYS A 37 -7.10 -10.79 -5.36
CA LYS A 37 -7.09 -9.63 -4.46
C LYS A 37 -5.86 -8.77 -4.76
N VAL A 38 -6.09 -7.51 -5.05
CA VAL A 38 -5.02 -6.52 -5.34
C VAL A 38 -5.05 -5.44 -4.27
N ILE A 39 -3.89 -5.12 -3.71
CA ILE A 39 -3.72 -4.01 -2.76
C ILE A 39 -2.60 -3.10 -3.25
N LEU A 40 -2.86 -1.80 -3.21
CA LEU A 40 -1.83 -0.78 -3.32
C LEU A 40 -1.47 -0.33 -1.91
N SER A 41 -0.24 -0.62 -1.51
CA SER A 41 0.26 -0.28 -0.17
C SER A 41 1.65 0.32 -0.27
N ASN A 42 2.02 1.10 0.74
CA ASN A 42 3.38 1.58 0.89
C ASN A 42 4.31 0.35 1.09
N PRO A 43 5.47 0.25 0.42
CA PRO A 43 6.42 -0.86 0.64
C PRO A 43 6.95 -0.93 2.07
N ILE A 44 6.78 0.17 2.80
CA ILE A 44 7.09 0.32 4.21
C ILE A 44 5.84 -0.06 5.04
N GLU A 45 4.80 -0.68 4.52
CA GLU A 45 3.65 -1.13 5.32
C GLU A 45 3.46 -2.63 5.16
N THR A 46 2.98 -3.29 6.22
CA THR A 46 2.50 -4.66 6.09
C THR A 46 1.18 -4.64 5.32
N PRO A 47 1.11 -5.24 4.11
CA PRO A 47 -0.11 -5.19 3.31
C PRO A 47 -1.21 -6.02 3.97
N LYS A 48 -2.30 -5.34 4.37
CA LYS A 48 -3.50 -6.00 4.92
C LYS A 48 -4.50 -6.34 3.81
N VAL A 49 -4.14 -7.32 2.99
CA VAL A 49 -4.90 -7.74 1.80
C VAL A 49 -6.32 -8.23 2.14
N ALA A 50 -6.51 -8.81 3.33
CA ALA A 50 -7.82 -9.28 3.79
C ALA A 50 -8.81 -8.13 4.01
N ASP A 51 -8.34 -6.98 4.49
CA ASP A 51 -9.17 -5.84 4.89
C ASP A 51 -9.35 -4.82 3.77
N PHE A 52 -8.28 -4.57 2.98
CA PHE A 52 -8.23 -3.47 2.00
C PHE A 52 -7.98 -3.94 0.55
N GLY A 53 -8.03 -5.24 0.30
CA GLY A 53 -7.87 -5.79 -1.04
C GLY A 53 -9.05 -5.47 -1.95
N SER A 54 -8.77 -4.98 -3.15
CA SER A 54 -9.76 -4.91 -4.23
C SER A 54 -9.87 -6.27 -4.91
N LEU A 55 -11.09 -6.73 -5.14
CA LEU A 55 -11.37 -7.99 -5.85
C LEU A 55 -11.42 -7.75 -7.36
N LEU A 56 -10.73 -8.59 -8.11
CA LEU A 56 -10.74 -8.60 -9.57
C LEU A 56 -11.19 -9.96 -10.08
N SER A 57 -12.24 -9.97 -10.89
CA SER A 57 -12.69 -11.17 -11.59
C SER A 57 -11.70 -11.56 -12.69
N PRO A 58 -11.58 -12.84 -13.05
CA PRO A 58 -10.87 -13.24 -14.26
C PRO A 58 -11.56 -12.73 -15.52
N GLY A 59 -10.82 -12.66 -16.64
CA GLY A 59 -11.36 -12.31 -17.95
C GLY A 59 -11.59 -10.82 -18.22
N ILE A 60 -11.21 -9.94 -17.29
CA ILE A 60 -11.23 -8.48 -17.48
C ILE A 60 -9.82 -7.90 -17.53
N GLU A 61 -9.68 -6.77 -18.23
CA GLU A 61 -8.51 -5.90 -18.11
C GLU A 61 -8.82 -4.81 -17.07
N ALA A 62 -8.12 -4.84 -15.95
CA ALA A 62 -8.22 -3.81 -14.91
C ALA A 62 -7.04 -2.82 -15.00
N ARG A 63 -7.32 -1.52 -14.96
CA ARG A 63 -6.30 -0.46 -14.97
C ARG A 63 -6.38 0.37 -13.69
N PHE A 64 -5.29 0.43 -12.95
CA PHE A 64 -5.17 1.24 -11.73
C PHE A 64 -4.36 2.50 -12.01
N SER A 65 -5.01 3.66 -11.92
CA SER A 65 -4.32 4.95 -11.93
C SER A 65 -3.94 5.34 -10.50
N ILE A 66 -2.67 5.59 -10.25
CA ILE A 66 -2.15 5.84 -8.91
C ILE A 66 -1.71 7.30 -8.81
N THR A 67 -2.37 8.05 -7.92
CA THR A 67 -1.97 9.41 -7.56
C THR A 67 -1.39 9.37 -6.14
N PRO A 68 -0.06 9.32 -5.98
CA PRO A 68 0.53 9.23 -4.65
C PRO A 68 0.35 10.55 -3.89
N SER A 69 -0.03 10.45 -2.62
CA SER A 69 -0.03 11.56 -1.68
C SER A 69 1.04 11.31 -0.62
N VAL A 70 2.01 12.23 -0.51
CA VAL A 70 3.09 12.14 0.46
C VAL A 70 2.78 13.11 1.60
N ARG A 71 2.67 12.57 2.81
CA ARG A 71 2.48 13.34 4.05
C ARG A 71 3.73 13.21 4.89
N GLU A 72 4.43 14.32 5.10
CA GLU A 72 5.62 14.38 5.97
C GLU A 72 5.36 15.33 7.13
N ALA A 73 5.80 14.93 8.32
CA ALA A 73 5.78 15.81 9.49
C ALA A 73 6.89 16.85 9.38
N THR A 74 6.53 18.13 9.47
CA THR A 74 7.52 19.21 9.48
C THR A 74 8.31 19.23 10.78
N SER A 75 9.58 19.62 10.72
CA SER A 75 10.43 19.73 11.91
C SER A 75 9.90 20.69 12.96
N SER A 76 9.12 21.70 12.56
CA SER A 76 8.44 22.65 13.45
C SER A 76 7.47 21.97 14.42
N LEU A 77 6.89 20.81 14.07
CA LEU A 77 5.99 20.07 14.95
C LEU A 77 6.72 19.45 16.15
N ARG A 78 8.06 19.40 16.15
CA ARG A 78 8.85 18.87 17.27
C ARG A 78 8.66 19.67 18.56
N SER A 79 8.35 20.97 18.47
CA SER A 79 8.11 21.83 19.64
C SER A 79 6.75 21.59 20.29
N ILE A 80 5.81 20.99 19.57
CA ILE A 80 4.48 20.64 20.08
C ILE A 80 4.59 19.30 20.81
N SER A 81 4.04 19.22 22.03
CA SER A 81 4.04 17.97 22.80
C SER A 81 3.32 16.85 22.03
N ILE A 82 3.79 15.61 22.21
CA ILE A 82 3.23 14.40 21.57
C ILE A 82 1.71 14.31 21.77
N GLN A 83 1.24 14.61 22.99
CA GLN A 83 -0.18 14.58 23.36
C GLN A 83 -1.04 15.61 22.60
N ASN A 84 -0.46 16.67 22.06
CA ASN A 84 -1.20 17.66 21.30
C ASN A 84 -1.14 17.41 19.79
N ARG A 85 0.00 16.91 19.28
CA ARG A 85 0.15 16.65 17.84
C ARG A 85 -0.30 15.26 17.39
N GLN A 86 -0.48 14.31 18.31
CA GLN A 86 -1.01 12.96 18.06
C GLN A 86 -0.23 12.15 16.99
N CYS A 87 1.08 12.43 16.83
CA CYS A 87 1.97 11.71 15.93
C CYS A 87 3.40 11.64 16.50
N TYR A 88 4.16 10.65 16.05
CA TYR A 88 5.52 10.38 16.51
C TYR A 88 6.54 10.57 15.39
N PHE A 89 7.67 11.19 15.71
CA PHE A 89 8.87 11.11 14.90
C PHE A 89 9.59 9.77 15.12
N LEU A 90 10.38 9.33 14.14
CA LEU A 90 11.07 8.03 14.14
C LEU A 90 11.91 7.75 15.41
N ASN A 91 12.41 8.80 16.07
CA ASN A 91 13.28 8.68 17.24
C ASN A 91 12.55 8.82 18.59
N GLU A 92 11.23 8.97 18.59
CA GLU A 92 10.44 9.22 19.81
C GLU A 92 9.78 7.97 20.38
N ARG A 93 9.59 6.95 19.55
CA ARG A 93 9.01 5.68 19.97
C ARG A 93 9.70 4.52 19.26
N ARG A 94 10.23 3.59 20.06
CA ARG A 94 10.83 2.35 19.55
C ARG A 94 9.75 1.27 19.45
N LEU A 95 9.47 0.83 18.24
CA LEU A 95 8.63 -0.33 17.98
C LEU A 95 9.46 -1.61 18.08
N LEU A 96 8.84 -2.71 18.50
CA LEU A 96 9.50 -4.01 18.67
C LEU A 96 9.79 -4.70 17.33
N TYR A 97 8.85 -4.60 16.38
CA TYR A 97 8.89 -5.36 15.12
C TYR A 97 9.03 -4.50 13.87
N TYR A 98 8.84 -3.18 13.99
CA TYR A 98 8.83 -2.24 12.87
C TYR A 98 9.77 -1.07 13.13
N ARG A 99 10.11 -0.31 12.09
CA ARG A 99 10.98 0.87 12.20
C ARG A 99 10.24 2.20 12.16
N TYR A 100 8.98 2.18 11.75
CA TYR A 100 8.16 3.36 11.45
C TYR A 100 6.74 3.13 12.00
N GLU A 101 6.13 4.16 12.57
CA GLU A 101 4.68 4.16 12.83
C GLU A 101 3.98 4.79 11.63
N LEU A 102 3.16 4.02 10.94
CA LEU A 102 2.30 4.52 9.87
C LEU A 102 0.87 4.48 10.39
N PHE A 103 0.46 5.55 11.06
CA PHE A 103 -0.95 5.79 11.31
C PHE A 103 -1.57 6.22 9.98
N ILE A 104 -2.37 5.33 9.39
CA ILE A 104 -3.36 5.69 8.39
C ILE A 104 -4.39 6.54 9.15
N SER A 105 -4.40 7.84 8.86
CA SER A 105 -5.49 8.75 9.27
C SER A 105 -6.76 8.41 8.52
#